data_AF-A0A1S8KGU4-F1
#
_entry.id   AF-A0A1S8KGU4-F1
#
_cell.length_a   1.000
_cell.length_b   1.000
_cell.length_c   1.000
_cell.angle_alpha   90.00
_cell.angle_beta   90.00
_cell.angle_gamma   90.00
#
_symmetry.space_group_name_H-M   'P 1'
#
loop_
_entity.id
_entity.type
_entity.pdbx_description
1 polymer ?
#
loop_
_entity_poly.entity_id
_entity_poly.type
_entity_poly.pdbx_seq_one_letter_code
_entity_poly.pdbx_strand_id
1 'polypeptide(L)'
;AFFVGGTTAKALTDSMNRDLPATNQINFLSTMLASMVGFLLMAAEPAKEGGFLTAFTGTKGLLTAFIAAFVTVNVYKVCVKNNVTIRMPEEVPPNISQVFKDLIPFTVAVVLLYGFELIVKGTLGVTVAESIGTLLAPLFSAADGYLGITLIFGAYAFFWFVG
;
A
#
# COMPACT_ATOMS: atom_id res chain seq x y z
N ALA A 1 -11.13 -1.49 1.68
CA ALA A 1 -9.70 -1.12 1.60
C ALA A 1 -8.93 -1.85 0.49
N PHE A 2 -9.19 -3.13 0.26
CA PHE A 2 -8.46 -3.96 -0.72
C PHE A 2 -8.26 -3.32 -2.12
N PHE A 3 -9.36 -2.95 -2.80
CA PHE A 3 -9.27 -2.31 -4.12
C PHE A 3 -8.62 -0.93 -4.06
N VAL A 4 -8.79 -0.20 -2.96
CA VAL A 4 -8.19 1.13 -2.77
C VAL A 4 -6.66 1.02 -2.69
N GLY A 5 -6.12 0.05 -1.96
CA GLY A 5 -4.67 -0.19 -1.95
C GLY A 5 -4.11 -0.43 -3.35
N GLY A 6 -4.79 -1.27 -4.14
CA GLY A 6 -4.41 -1.52 -5.52
C GLY A 6 -4.49 -0.28 -6.42
N THR A 7 -5.60 0.45 -6.40
CA THR A 7 -5.77 1.64 -7.26
C THR A 7 -4.87 2.79 -6.83
N THR A 8 -4.60 2.95 -5.53
CA THR A 8 -3.62 3.92 -5.05
C THR A 8 -2.20 3.54 -5.48
N ALA A 9 -1.82 2.26 -5.38
CA ALA A 9 -0.53 1.80 -5.87
C ALA A 9 -0.39 2.07 -7.37
N LYS A 10 -1.43 1.79 -8.17
CA LYS A 10 -1.45 2.14 -9.60
C LYS A 10 -1.23 3.63 -9.83
N ALA A 11 -2.03 4.49 -9.20
CA ALA A 11 -1.94 5.94 -9.39
C ALA A 11 -0.57 6.50 -8.97
N LEU A 12 -0.01 5.98 -7.87
CA LEU A 12 1.31 6.35 -7.40
C LEU A 12 2.41 5.87 -8.36
N THR A 13 2.29 4.66 -8.89
CA THR A 13 3.21 4.13 -9.91
C THR A 13 3.16 4.97 -11.18
N ASP A 14 1.96 5.34 -11.66
CA ASP A 14 1.79 6.21 -12.82
C ASP A 14 2.43 7.59 -12.57
N SER A 15 2.27 8.14 -11.36
CA SER A 15 2.94 9.38 -10.95
C SER A 15 4.47 9.24 -10.96
N MET A 16 5.01 8.16 -10.38
CA MET A 16 6.46 7.95 -10.32
C MET A 16 7.08 7.62 -11.68
N ASN A 17 6.32 6.97 -12.57
CA ASN A 17 6.75 6.68 -13.93
C ASN A 17 6.92 7.94 -14.79
N ARG A 18 6.32 9.08 -14.42
CA ARG A 18 6.57 10.37 -15.09
C ARG A 18 7.98 10.89 -14.86
N ASP A 19 8.60 10.54 -13.73
CA ASP A 19 9.96 10.97 -13.37
C ASP A 19 11.04 9.96 -13.83
N LEU A 20 10.63 8.78 -14.29
CA LEU A 20 11.52 7.71 -14.74
C LEU A 20 11.74 7.76 -16.26
N PRO A 21 12.92 7.35 -16.76
CA PRO A 21 13.16 7.28 -18.19
C PRO A 21 12.20 6.28 -18.86
N ALA A 22 11.72 6.62 -20.06
CA ALA A 22 10.75 5.81 -20.82
C ALA A 22 11.23 4.37 -21.11
N THR A 23 12.55 4.12 -21.03
CA THR A 23 13.17 2.81 -21.19
C THR A 23 13.08 1.92 -19.94
N ASN A 24 12.78 2.48 -18.77
CA ASN A 24 12.78 1.75 -17.49
C ASN A 24 11.59 2.17 -16.61
N GLN A 25 10.39 1.79 -17.05
CA GLN A 25 9.14 2.06 -16.35
C GLN A 25 8.73 0.89 -15.46
N ILE A 26 8.09 1.22 -14.34
CA ILE A 26 7.51 0.25 -13.42
C ILE A 26 6.19 -0.27 -13.98
N ASN A 27 5.97 -1.58 -13.90
CA ASN A 27 4.70 -2.17 -14.27
C ASN A 27 3.61 -1.86 -13.23
N PHE A 28 2.60 -1.10 -13.64
CA PHE A 28 1.49 -0.75 -12.77
C PHE A 28 0.68 -1.96 -12.29
N LEU A 29 0.53 -3.01 -13.12
CA LEU A 29 -0.20 -4.24 -12.71
C LEU A 29 0.55 -4.96 -11.59
N SER A 30 1.86 -5.07 -11.72
CA SER A 30 2.71 -5.73 -10.71
C SER A 30 2.66 -5.00 -9.37
N THR A 31 2.75 -3.66 -9.37
CA THR A 31 2.63 -2.86 -8.14
C THR A 31 1.23 -2.90 -7.52
N MET A 32 0.18 -2.92 -8.36
CA MET A 32 -1.21 -3.04 -7.91
C MET A 32 -1.44 -4.36 -7.19
N LEU A 33 -1.03 -5.47 -7.81
CA LEU A 33 -1.16 -6.81 -7.22
C LEU A 33 -0.29 -6.97 -5.97
N ALA A 34 0.96 -6.50 -6.00
CA ALA A 34 1.87 -6.55 -4.85
C ALA A 34 1.29 -5.80 -3.64
N SER A 35 0.72 -4.61 -3.84
CA SER A 35 0.08 -3.84 -2.77
C SER A 35 -1.17 -4.53 -2.24
N MET A 36 -1.97 -5.16 -3.11
CA MET A 36 -3.17 -5.89 -2.72
C MET A 36 -2.83 -7.12 -1.87
N VAL A 37 -1.82 -7.89 -2.29
CA VAL A 37 -1.31 -9.05 -1.53
C VAL A 37 -0.69 -8.60 -0.21
N GLY A 38 0.15 -7.57 -0.23
CA GLY A 38 0.77 -7.01 0.97
C GLY A 38 -0.26 -6.50 1.98
N PHE A 39 -1.31 -5.81 1.51
CA PHE A 39 -2.43 -5.41 2.36
C PHE A 39 -3.15 -6.61 2.99
N LEU A 40 -3.44 -7.66 2.22
CA LEU A 40 -4.08 -8.85 2.76
C LEU A 40 -3.23 -9.51 3.84
N LEU A 41 -1.91 -9.58 3.66
CA LEU A 41 -1.01 -10.13 4.67
C LEU A 41 -1.04 -9.34 5.99
N MET A 42 -1.26 -8.03 5.92
CA MET A 42 -1.30 -7.15 7.10
C MET A 42 -2.69 -7.01 7.74
N ALA A 43 -3.76 -7.33 7.00
CA ALA A 43 -5.14 -7.06 7.42
C ALA A 43 -5.99 -8.33 7.61
N ALA A 44 -5.63 -9.45 6.97
CA ALA A 44 -6.38 -10.70 7.05
C ALA A 44 -5.82 -11.58 8.17
N GLU A 45 -6.43 -11.52 9.35
CA GLU A 45 -6.08 -12.45 10.43
C GLU A 45 -6.75 -13.81 10.25
N PRO A 46 -6.06 -14.92 10.53
CA PRO A 46 -6.67 -16.23 10.55
C PRO A 46 -7.67 -16.33 11.71
N ALA A 47 -8.92 -16.67 11.39
CA ALA A 47 -9.95 -16.96 12.38
C ALA A 47 -9.67 -18.30 13.07
N LYS A 48 -9.98 -18.40 14.37
CA LYS A 48 -9.76 -19.61 15.21
C LYS A 48 -10.44 -20.88 14.67
N GLU A 49 -11.48 -20.74 13.86
CA GLU A 49 -12.27 -21.85 13.31
C GLU A 49 -12.01 -22.10 11.81
N GLY A 50 -10.97 -21.49 11.24
CA GLY A 50 -10.69 -21.55 9.81
C GLY A 50 -11.48 -20.47 9.06
N GLY A 51 -10.76 -19.54 8.43
CA GLY A 51 -11.32 -18.38 7.74
C GLY A 51 -10.46 -17.14 7.96
N PHE A 52 -10.86 -16.02 7.36
CA PHE A 52 -10.20 -14.73 7.54
C PHE A 52 -11.13 -13.77 8.28
N LEU A 53 -10.62 -13.09 9.30
CA LEU A 53 -11.32 -11.97 9.91
C LEU A 53 -11.33 -10.79 8.92
N THR A 54 -12.52 -10.42 8.45
CA THR A 54 -12.72 -9.35 7.46
C THR A 54 -12.84 -7.95 8.07
N ALA A 55 -12.71 -7.84 9.39
CA ALA A 55 -12.90 -6.60 10.15
C ALA A 55 -12.04 -5.43 9.64
N PHE A 56 -10.82 -5.73 9.18
CA PHE A 56 -9.87 -4.74 8.66
C PHE A 56 -9.85 -4.66 7.13
N THR A 57 -10.54 -5.54 6.41
CA THR A 57 -10.62 -5.52 4.93
C THR A 57 -11.51 -4.39 4.40
N GLY A 58 -12.39 -3.86 5.26
CA GLY A 58 -13.35 -2.77 5.00
C GLY A 58 -12.76 -1.36 5.05
N THR A 59 -13.45 -0.42 5.69
CA THR A 59 -12.99 0.98 5.85
C THR A 59 -11.91 1.12 6.91
N LYS A 60 -11.95 0.28 7.96
CA LYS A 60 -10.99 0.30 9.06
C LYS A 60 -9.54 0.08 8.62
N GLY A 61 -9.29 -0.69 7.57
CA GLY A 61 -7.95 -0.91 7.01
C GLY A 61 -7.56 0.01 5.86
N LEU A 62 -8.30 1.10 5.60
CA LEU A 62 -7.96 2.01 4.49
C LEU A 62 -6.57 2.63 4.65
N LEU A 63 -6.21 3.03 5.87
CA LEU A 63 -4.89 3.58 6.16
C LEU A 63 -3.78 2.54 5.96
N THR A 64 -4.01 1.30 6.40
CA THR A 64 -3.11 0.19 6.15
C THR A 64 -2.93 -0.08 4.66
N ALA A 65 -4.01 0.03 3.88
CA ALA A 65 -3.94 -0.11 2.42
C ALA A 65 -3.11 0.99 1.76
N PHE A 66 -3.18 2.24 2.25
CA PHE A 66 -2.31 3.31 1.78
C PHE A 66 -0.84 3.05 2.12
N ILE A 67 -0.54 2.62 3.34
CA ILE A 67 0.84 2.28 3.74
C ILE A 67 1.39 1.15 2.86
N ALA A 68 0.61 0.09 2.65
CA ALA A 68 1.01 -1.01 1.77
C ALA A 68 1.29 -0.51 0.34
N ALA A 69 0.44 0.38 -0.20
CA ALA A 69 0.64 0.98 -1.52
C ALA A 69 1.92 1.83 -1.58
N PHE A 70 2.12 2.75 -0.63
CA PHE A 70 3.30 3.62 -0.60
C PHE A 70 4.60 2.82 -0.48
N VAL A 71 4.65 1.85 0.43
CA VAL A 71 5.85 1.04 0.65
C VAL A 71 6.14 0.20 -0.59
N THR A 72 5.13 -0.47 -1.15
CA THR A 72 5.29 -1.30 -2.36
C THR A 72 5.87 -0.49 -3.51
N VAL A 73 5.26 0.65 -3.85
CA VAL A 73 5.69 1.44 -5.02
C VAL A 73 7.09 2.04 -4.80
N ASN A 74 7.43 2.47 -3.59
CA ASN A 74 8.79 2.95 -3.30
C ASN A 74 9.84 1.84 -3.41
N VAL A 75 9.54 0.62 -2.93
CA VAL A 75 10.43 -0.55 -3.09
C VAL A 75 10.64 -0.83 -4.58
N TYR A 76 9.56 -0.84 -5.37
CA TYR A 76 9.65 -1.02 -6.82
C TYR A 76 10.52 0.05 -7.49
N LYS A 77 10.35 1.33 -7.11
CA LYS A 77 11.17 2.43 -7.61
C LYS A 77 12.66 2.20 -7.31
N VAL A 78 13.00 1.77 -6.10
CA VAL A 78 14.40 1.50 -5.71
C VAL A 78 14.97 0.31 -6.49
N CYS A 79 14.23 -0.79 -6.61
CA CYS A 79 14.67 -1.97 -7.36
C CYS A 79 14.88 -1.66 -8.85
N VAL A 80 13.94 -0.94 -9.47
CA VAL A 80 13.99 -0.56 -10.89
C VAL A 80 15.11 0.45 -11.14
N LYS A 81 15.30 1.45 -10.28
CA LYS A 81 16.39 2.43 -10.38
C LYS A 81 17.78 1.76 -10.26
N ASN A 82 17.91 0.79 -9.37
CA ASN A 82 19.18 0.09 -9.14
C ASN A 82 19.40 -1.10 -10.09
N ASN A 83 18.56 -1.28 -11.11
CA ASN A 83 18.64 -2.40 -12.06
C ASN A 83 18.61 -3.80 -11.40
N VAL A 84 17.98 -3.92 -10.23
CA VAL A 84 17.82 -5.21 -9.52
C VAL A 84 16.67 -5.98 -10.18
N THR A 85 16.91 -6.50 -11.38
CA THR A 85 15.94 -7.23 -12.20
C THR A 85 16.61 -8.45 -12.84
N ILE A 86 15.82 -9.50 -13.11
CA ILE A 86 16.30 -10.68 -13.82
C ILE A 86 16.48 -10.30 -15.30
N ARG A 87 17.72 -10.34 -15.79
CA ARG A 87 18.04 -10.08 -17.20
C ARG A 87 17.57 -11.27 -18.04
N MET A 88 16.62 -11.02 -18.92
CA MET A 88 16.10 -12.00 -19.88
C MET A 88 16.76 -11.80 -21.26
N PRO A 89 17.09 -12.88 -22.00
CA PRO A 89 17.59 -12.81 -23.38
C PRO A 89 16.58 -12.14 -24.34
N GLU A 90 17.03 -11.73 -25.51
CA GLU A 90 16.18 -11.09 -26.54
C GLU A 90 15.16 -12.04 -27.19
N GLU A 91 15.35 -13.36 -27.02
CA GLU A 91 14.49 -14.39 -27.61
C GLU A 91 13.11 -14.50 -26.93
N VAL A 92 12.94 -13.94 -25.73
CA VAL A 92 11.65 -14.02 -25.01
C VAL A 92 10.72 -12.84 -25.35
N PRO A 93 9.40 -13.09 -25.53
CA PRO A 93 8.43 -12.04 -25.76
C PRO A 93 8.45 -10.96 -24.66
N PRO A 94 8.24 -9.68 -25.00
CA PRO A 94 8.34 -8.56 -24.07
C PRO A 94 7.42 -8.70 -22.85
N ASN A 95 6.21 -9.27 -23.04
CA ASN A 95 5.26 -9.51 -21.94
C ASN A 95 5.80 -10.50 -20.88
N ILE A 96 6.57 -11.51 -21.29
CA ILE A 96 7.13 -12.50 -20.36
C ILE A 96 8.38 -11.93 -19.68
N SER A 97 9.22 -11.23 -20.44
CA SER A 97 10.40 -10.53 -19.90
C SER A 97 10.04 -9.57 -18.77
N GLN A 98 8.93 -8.83 -18.91
CA GLN A 98 8.47 -7.87 -17.90
C GLN A 98 8.07 -8.54 -16.58
N VAL A 99 7.33 -9.65 -16.62
CA VAL A 99 6.88 -10.36 -15.41
C VAL A 99 8.08 -10.87 -14.58
N PHE A 100 9.13 -11.37 -15.23
CA PHE A 100 10.33 -11.83 -14.53
C PHE A 100 11.22 -10.69 -14.03
N LYS A 101 11.25 -9.55 -14.72
CA LYS A 101 11.88 -8.33 -14.19
C LYS A 101 11.19 -7.87 -12.91
N ASP A 102 9.86 -7.98 -12.85
CA ASP A 102 9.03 -7.60 -11.71
C ASP A 102 9.09 -8.61 -10.54
N LEU A 103 9.54 -9.84 -10.76
CA LEU A 103 9.54 -10.91 -9.75
C LEU A 103 10.37 -10.56 -8.51
N ILE A 104 11.57 -10.00 -8.70
CA ILE A 104 12.44 -9.59 -7.58
C ILE A 104 11.80 -8.42 -6.81
N PRO A 105 11.43 -7.30 -7.45
CA PRO A 105 10.71 -6.20 -6.79
C PRO A 105 9.46 -6.68 -6.03
N PHE A 106 8.67 -7.56 -6.64
CA PHE A 106 7.47 -8.13 -6.03
C PHE A 106 7.79 -8.87 -4.74
N THR A 107 8.75 -9.80 -4.82
CA THR A 107 9.15 -10.63 -3.68
C THR A 107 9.69 -9.77 -2.54
N VAL A 108 10.55 -8.80 -2.86
CA VAL A 108 11.13 -7.90 -1.84
C VAL A 108 10.03 -7.06 -1.18
N ALA A 109 9.09 -6.51 -1.96
CA ALA A 109 7.98 -5.73 -1.40
C ALA A 109 7.09 -6.57 -0.47
N VAL A 110 6.73 -7.79 -0.88
CA VAL A 110 5.89 -8.69 -0.08
C VAL A 110 6.61 -9.14 1.20
N VAL A 111 7.90 -9.52 1.10
CA VAL A 111 8.70 -9.93 2.26
C VAL A 111 8.86 -8.78 3.25
N LEU A 112 9.09 -7.55 2.77
CA LEU A 112 9.19 -6.37 3.63
C LEU A 112 7.88 -6.09 4.37
N LEU A 113 6.74 -6.11 3.67
CA LEU A 113 5.44 -5.90 4.29
C LEU A 113 5.08 -7.00 5.28
N TYR A 114 5.41 -8.25 4.95
CA TYR A 114 5.21 -9.38 5.85
C TYR A 114 6.12 -9.32 7.08
N GLY A 115 7.39 -8.96 6.89
CA GLY A 115 8.33 -8.74 8.00
C GLY A 115 7.86 -7.62 8.93
N PHE A 116 7.33 -6.54 8.36
CA PHE A 116 6.74 -5.45 9.14
C PHE A 116 5.53 -5.92 9.96
N GLU A 117 4.63 -6.70 9.37
CA GLU A 117 3.50 -7.32 10.09
C GLU A 117 3.98 -8.22 11.23
N LEU A 118 4.99 -9.05 11.02
CA LEU A 118 5.54 -9.92 12.06
C LEU A 118 6.16 -9.15 13.22
N ILE A 119 6.89 -8.06 12.95
CA ILE A 119 7.47 -7.20 13.99
C ILE A 119 6.37 -6.55 14.82
N VAL A 120 5.34 -6.02 14.17
CA VAL A 120 4.22 -5.36 14.86
C VAL A 120 3.43 -6.38 15.68
N LYS A 121 3.12 -7.56 15.14
CA LYS A 121 2.52 -8.65 15.91
C LYS A 121 3.39 -9.11 17.08
N GLY A 122 4.70 -9.19 16.90
CA GLY A 122 5.65 -9.61 17.94
C GLY A 122 5.81 -8.60 19.08
N THR A 123 5.64 -7.30 18.81
CA THR A 123 5.81 -6.22 19.81
C THR A 123 4.51 -5.81 20.48
N LEU A 124 3.43 -5.66 19.70
CA LEU A 124 2.16 -5.11 20.15
C LEU A 124 1.07 -6.18 20.33
N GLY A 125 1.29 -7.41 19.85
CA GLY A 125 0.32 -8.51 19.96
C GLY A 125 -0.94 -8.34 19.10
N VAL A 126 -0.99 -7.28 18.28
CA VAL A 126 -2.10 -6.90 17.41
C VAL A 126 -1.61 -6.73 15.97
N THR A 127 -2.53 -6.74 15.01
CA THR A 127 -2.17 -6.48 13.60
C THR A 127 -1.68 -5.06 13.37
N VAL A 128 -1.01 -4.83 12.25
CA VAL A 128 -0.72 -3.46 11.81
C VAL A 128 -2.00 -2.65 11.64
N ALA A 129 -3.06 -3.24 11.10
CA ALA A 129 -4.33 -2.54 10.90
C ALA A 129 -4.99 -2.09 12.21
N GLU A 130 -4.94 -2.93 13.24
CA GLU A 130 -5.45 -2.60 14.56
C GLU A 130 -4.57 -1.57 15.28
N SER A 131 -3.25 -1.70 15.16
CA SER A 131 -2.29 -0.74 15.73
C SER A 131 -2.50 0.67 15.19
N ILE A 132 -2.72 0.81 13.88
CA ILE A 132 -3.01 2.10 13.26
C ILE A 132 -4.37 2.62 13.71
N GLY A 133 -5.37 1.75 13.80
CA GLY A 133 -6.71 2.12 14.25
C GLY A 133 -6.72 2.66 15.68
N THR A 134 -5.98 2.02 16.60
CA THR A 134 -5.88 2.45 18.00
C THR A 134 -5.08 3.74 18.17
N LEU A 135 -3.98 3.90 17.41
CA LEU A 135 -3.18 5.12 17.43
C LEU A 135 -3.96 6.35 16.95
N LEU A 136 -4.85 6.17 15.98
CA LEU A 136 -5.65 7.26 15.41
C LEU A 136 -7.06 7.40 16.00
N ALA A 137 -7.49 6.46 16.84
CA ALA A 137 -8.75 6.55 17.57
C ALA A 137 -8.96 7.90 18.29
N PRO A 138 -8.00 8.47 19.04
CA PRO A 138 -8.19 9.77 19.68
C PRO A 138 -8.34 10.91 18.66
N LEU A 139 -7.68 10.82 17.51
CA LEU A 139 -7.82 11.80 16.44
C LEU A 139 -9.21 11.73 15.80
N PHE A 140 -9.70 10.52 15.51
CA PHE A 140 -11.06 10.35 14.97
C PHE A 140 -12.11 10.84 15.96
N SER A 141 -11.96 10.51 17.25
CA SER A 141 -12.87 11.01 18.29
C SER A 141 -12.82 12.53 18.43
N ALA A 142 -11.67 13.17 18.24
CA ALA A 142 -11.55 14.62 18.27
C ALA A 142 -12.16 15.27 17.01
N ALA A 143 -12.02 14.63 15.85
CA ALA A 143 -12.58 15.08 14.58
C ALA A 143 -14.11 14.99 14.56
N ASP A 144 -14.69 13.94 15.15
CA ASP A 144 -16.14 13.77 15.30
C ASP A 144 -16.74 14.67 16.39
N GLY A 145 -15.91 15.27 17.23
CA GLY A 145 -16.35 16.25 18.23
C GLY A 145 -16.89 17.53 17.58
N TYR A 146 -17.77 18.25 18.30
CA TYR A 146 -18.36 19.50 17.83
C TYR A 146 -17.30 20.51 17.32
N LEU A 147 -16.23 20.70 18.09
CA LEU A 147 -15.09 21.55 17.71
C LEU A 147 -14.37 21.05 16.46
N GLY A 148 -14.18 19.74 16.33
CA GLY A 148 -13.53 19.12 15.17
C GLY A 148 -14.32 19.36 13.89
N ILE A 149 -15.62 19.08 13.92
CA ILE A 149 -16.53 19.31 12.79
C ILE A 149 -16.55 20.79 12.41
N THR A 150 -16.71 21.71 13.38
CA THR A 150 -16.72 23.15 13.09
C THR A 150 -15.42 23.61 12.43
N LEU A 151 -14.26 23.13 12.90
CA LEU A 151 -12.96 23.48 12.32
C LEU A 151 -12.81 22.89 10.91
N ILE A 152 -13.18 21.63 10.70
CA ILE A 152 -13.09 20.96 9.38
C ILE A 152 -13.96 21.68 8.35
N PHE A 153 -15.24 21.91 8.66
CA PHE A 153 -16.15 22.59 7.73
C PHE A 153 -15.81 24.07 7.56
N GLY A 154 -15.32 24.73 8.61
CA GLY A 154 -14.82 26.11 8.54
C GLY A 154 -13.60 26.22 7.63
N ALA A 155 -12.63 25.33 7.79
CA ALA A 155 -11.44 25.25 6.94
C ALA A 155 -11.80 24.89 5.49
N TYR A 156 -12.76 23.97 5.29
CA TYR A 156 -13.28 23.64 3.97
C TYR A 156 -13.85 24.87 3.25
N ALA A 157 -14.71 25.63 3.92
CA ALA A 157 -15.26 26.88 3.37
C ALA A 157 -14.18 27.95 3.16
N PHE A 158 -13.19 28.02 4.05
CA PHE A 158 -12.09 28.97 3.97
C PHE A 158 -11.15 28.67 2.79
N PHE A 159 -10.69 27.43 2.62
CA PHE A 159 -9.86 27.04 1.48
C PHE A 159 -10.61 27.18 0.17
N TRP A 160 -11.93 26.90 0.15
CA TRP A 160 -12.75 27.18 -1.03
C TRP A 160 -12.84 28.68 -1.36
N PHE A 161 -12.88 29.55 -0.34
CA PHE A 161 -12.90 31.00 -0.53
C PHE A 161 -11.56 31.55 -1.02
N VAL A 162 -10.44 30.99 -0.55
CA VAL A 162 -9.09 31.44 -0.90
C VAL A 162 -8.60 30.84 -2.23
N GLY A 163 -9.06 29.64 -2.60
CA GLY A 163 -8.62 28.89 -3.77
C GLY A 163 -7.57 27.84 -3.46
#